data_AF-A0A7S4VUY5-F1
#
_entry.id   AF-A0A7S4VUY5-F1
#
_cell.length_a   1.000
_cell.length_b   1.000
_cell.length_c   1.000
_cell.angle_alpha   90.00
_cell.angle_beta   90.00
_cell.angle_gamma   90.00
#
_symmetry.space_group_name_H-M   'P 1'
#
loop_
_entity.id
_entity.type
_entity.pdbx_description
1 polymer ?
#
loop_
_entity_poly.entity_id
_entity_poly.type
_entity_poly.pdbx_seq_one_letter_code
_entity_poly.pdbx_strand_id
1 'polypeptide(L)'
;RAATPALVAAGRRARGRCTTIAPDCSYLHSRLLLMQTGLADRADGMRENLVKLQGTCDSTRMSYETQISNLETRLKDQQVALAEATRLVVETEEQAHLMSEQLEQLQQDAKRMTMQCQNNLDSFQLQIFGAKRLRQELFKVAGTVLLVQDCEVSEWTPEECSKTCDGGVQRMTRSVIVPPRLGAACPPLAMRRRCGVERCPEDCLLGPWGGWSACSAPCGGGGVRERTRPVLAQPQGSGRPCGPTSESAGCGGVPCGAGCELSPWTAWSACSRACGGGFQVRQRHILVAPAQGRGPCPAAQSGVRLRYRRCNAQACPPSHGRALSCRGGHEVVVLLGGGGPDGEESWGAAKRAARALVQAFGRPGSGARVAVLLVGGPRDWRAYRRCTQDAGARPDLARDCGLSWVGHLTTDSAALEGSIRHLRRPRAAPLTSAALAAAATELRTRRAGTSGVVIAVTDGSSLDPHRTSQAARRLRKAARLLWVPVAGAPAEAAARVQGWASRPAADNVLALDSFARLARPDTISRVVARACPAPG
;
A
#
# COMPACT_ATOMS: atom_id res chain seq x y z
N ARG A 1 9.05 74.66 -39.66
CA ARG A 1 8.21 73.95 -38.67
C ARG A 1 8.66 72.49 -38.70
N ALA A 2 9.25 71.83 -37.70
CA ALA A 2 9.72 72.13 -36.35
C ALA A 2 10.81 71.02 -36.10
N ALA A 3 12.08 71.36 -35.91
CA ALA A 3 12.74 71.60 -34.63
C ALA A 3 12.73 70.39 -33.67
N THR A 4 13.72 69.51 -33.85
CA THR A 4 14.25 68.59 -32.84
C THR A 4 14.93 69.39 -31.71
N PRO A 5 14.65 69.15 -30.42
CA PRO A 5 15.41 69.78 -29.36
C PRO A 5 16.63 68.92 -29.01
N ALA A 6 17.80 69.55 -29.08
CA ALA A 6 19.08 69.04 -28.66
C ALA A 6 19.10 68.79 -27.13
N LEU A 7 19.51 67.58 -26.73
CA LEU A 7 19.92 67.28 -25.36
C LEU A 7 21.29 67.91 -25.13
N VAL A 8 21.29 69.09 -24.51
CA VAL A 8 22.49 69.75 -23.99
C VAL A 8 23.08 68.87 -22.89
N ALA A 9 24.20 68.22 -23.20
CA ALA A 9 25.06 67.56 -22.23
C ALA A 9 25.75 68.63 -21.37
N ALA A 10 25.08 69.05 -20.29
CA ALA A 10 25.71 69.84 -19.23
C ALA A 10 26.67 68.93 -18.45
N GLY A 11 27.93 68.89 -18.89
CA GLY A 11 29.02 68.25 -18.18
C GLY A 11 29.33 68.97 -16.87
N ARG A 12 28.61 68.64 -15.79
CA ARG A 12 29.14 68.82 -14.43
C ARG A 12 30.03 67.64 -14.11
N ARG A 13 31.33 67.77 -14.44
CA ARG A 13 32.39 66.97 -13.81
C ARG A 13 32.48 67.35 -12.34
N ALA A 14 31.55 66.87 -11.53
CA ALA A 14 31.76 66.78 -10.10
C ALA A 14 32.86 65.72 -9.90
N ARG A 15 34.11 66.17 -9.76
CA ARG A 15 35.16 65.38 -9.11
C ARG A 15 34.78 65.21 -7.64
N GLY A 16 33.73 64.44 -7.37
CA GLY A 16 33.48 63.88 -6.06
C GLY A 16 34.62 62.91 -5.81
N ARG A 17 35.65 63.35 -5.09
CA ARG A 17 36.60 62.42 -4.49
C ARG A 17 35.75 61.46 -3.67
N CYS A 18 35.75 60.18 -4.00
CA CYS A 18 35.26 59.15 -3.09
C CYS A 18 36.11 59.30 -1.83
N THR A 19 35.60 60.02 -0.83
CA THR A 19 36.19 60.03 0.49
C THR A 19 36.19 58.56 0.92
N THR A 20 37.37 58.00 1.15
CA THR A 20 37.54 56.64 1.66
C THR A 20 37.05 56.63 3.10
N ILE A 21 35.73 56.69 3.28
CA ILE A 21 35.05 56.10 4.43
C ILE A 21 35.50 54.65 4.39
N ALA A 22 36.13 54.17 5.47
CA ALA A 22 36.61 52.79 5.55
C ALA A 22 35.51 51.86 5.00
N PRO A 23 35.80 51.03 3.97
CA PRO A 23 34.75 50.28 3.31
C PRO A 23 34.06 49.38 4.33
N ASP A 24 32.75 49.55 4.49
CA ASP A 24 31.96 48.65 5.33
C ASP A 24 31.81 47.31 4.59
N CYS A 25 32.87 46.50 4.67
CA CYS A 25 32.95 45.18 4.05
C CYS A 25 31.90 44.21 4.61
N SER A 26 31.21 44.56 5.71
CA SER A 26 30.22 43.67 6.33
C SER A 26 29.01 43.39 5.43
N TYR A 27 28.60 44.37 4.62
CA TYR A 27 27.51 44.21 3.67
C TYR A 27 27.91 43.30 2.51
N LEU A 28 29.08 43.54 1.91
CA LEU A 28 29.62 42.71 0.84
C LEU A 28 29.81 41.26 1.31
N HIS A 29 30.38 41.08 2.49
CA HIS A 29 30.62 39.76 3.07
C HIS A 29 29.30 39.03 3.37
N SER A 30 28.28 39.74 3.86
CA SER A 30 26.93 39.18 4.05
C SER A 30 26.29 38.75 2.73
N ARG A 31 26.49 39.50 1.63
CA ARG A 31 25.99 39.15 0.30
C ARG A 31 26.71 37.94 -0.30
N LEU A 32 28.04 37.88 -0.17
CA LEU A 32 28.84 36.73 -0.60
C LEU A 32 28.46 35.47 0.19
N LEU A 33 28.24 35.61 1.50
CA LEU A 33 27.78 34.52 2.33
C LEU A 33 26.41 34.00 1.89
N LEU A 34 25.45 34.89 1.59
CA LEU A 34 24.14 34.51 1.03
C LEU A 34 24.25 33.72 -0.28
N MET A 35 25.19 34.06 -1.16
CA MET A 35 25.42 33.30 -2.40
C MET A 35 25.98 31.90 -2.10
N GLN A 36 26.99 31.81 -1.23
CA GLN A 36 27.59 30.53 -0.84
C GLN A 36 26.60 29.62 -0.12
N THR A 37 25.79 30.17 0.80
CA THR A 37 24.77 29.40 1.52
C THR A 37 23.65 29.00 0.58
N GLY A 38 23.28 29.84 -0.38
CA GLY A 38 22.31 29.48 -1.42
C GLY A 38 22.76 28.28 -2.26
N LEU A 39 24.05 28.20 -2.63
CA LEU A 39 24.61 27.04 -3.33
C LEU A 39 24.61 25.78 -2.45
N ALA A 40 25.01 25.91 -1.18
CA ALA A 40 25.00 24.78 -0.25
C ALA A 40 23.57 24.30 0.08
N ASP A 41 22.60 25.20 0.19
CA ASP A 41 21.18 24.89 0.44
C ASP A 41 20.59 24.10 -0.74
N ARG A 42 20.93 24.47 -1.98
CA ARG A 42 20.58 23.69 -3.18
C ARG A 42 21.25 22.32 -3.18
N ALA A 43 22.54 22.24 -2.84
CA ALA A 43 23.26 20.97 -2.76
C ALA A 43 22.66 20.05 -1.69
N ASP A 44 22.30 20.57 -0.53
CA ASP A 44 21.64 19.81 0.54
C ASP A 44 20.25 19.33 0.10
N GLY A 45 19.49 20.18 -0.61
CA GLY A 45 18.21 19.78 -1.20
C GLY A 45 18.36 18.64 -2.22
N MET A 46 19.41 18.68 -3.06
CA MET A 46 19.71 17.58 -4.00
C MET A 46 20.11 16.30 -3.27
N ARG A 47 20.92 16.39 -2.21
CA ARG A 47 21.29 15.22 -1.38
C ARG A 47 20.07 14.59 -0.73
N GLU A 48 19.14 15.38 -0.19
CA GLU A 48 17.88 14.85 0.38
C GLU A 48 17.06 14.10 -0.68
N ASN A 49 17.00 14.64 -1.90
CA ASN A 49 16.31 13.98 -3.01
C ASN A 49 17.00 12.67 -3.43
N LEU A 50 18.34 12.64 -3.45
CA LEU A 50 19.10 11.42 -3.73
C LEU A 50 18.83 10.33 -2.69
N VAL A 51 18.84 10.65 -1.39
CA VAL A 51 18.55 9.69 -0.33
C VAL A 51 17.12 9.15 -0.46
N LYS A 52 16.14 10.02 -0.75
CA LYS A 52 14.76 9.59 -1.01
C LYS A 52 14.64 8.67 -2.22
N LEU A 53 15.34 9.01 -3.29
CA LEU A 53 15.33 8.23 -4.52
C LEU A 53 15.97 6.85 -4.29
N GLN A 54 17.13 6.81 -3.61
CA GLN A 54 17.79 5.56 -3.22
C GLN A 54 16.88 4.68 -2.36
N GLY A 55 16.24 5.22 -1.32
CA GLY A 55 15.30 4.45 -0.51
C GLY A 55 14.11 3.91 -1.30
N THR A 56 13.65 4.66 -2.31
CA THR A 56 12.60 4.20 -3.22
C THR A 56 13.11 3.06 -4.11
N CYS A 57 14.30 3.20 -4.69
CA CYS A 57 14.95 2.15 -5.48
C CYS A 57 15.16 0.87 -4.66
N ASP A 58 15.65 0.97 -3.43
CA ASP A 58 15.87 -0.18 -2.54
C ASP A 58 14.57 -0.90 -2.21
N SER A 59 13.51 -0.15 -1.86
CA SER A 59 12.20 -0.75 -1.58
C SER A 59 11.62 -1.45 -2.80
N THR A 60 11.84 -0.90 -4.00
CA THR A 60 11.36 -1.46 -5.26
C THR A 60 12.14 -2.71 -5.63
N ARG A 61 13.47 -2.69 -5.47
CA ARG A 61 14.34 -3.85 -5.66
C ARG A 61 13.93 -5.03 -4.77
N MET A 62 13.80 -4.81 -3.46
CA MET A 62 13.38 -5.87 -2.53
C MET A 62 12.02 -6.47 -2.90
N SER A 63 11.08 -5.62 -3.36
CA SER A 63 9.78 -6.09 -3.85
C SER A 63 9.94 -7.00 -5.08
N TYR A 64 10.78 -6.63 -6.05
CA TYR A 64 11.01 -7.45 -7.24
C TYR A 64 11.77 -8.74 -6.94
N GLU A 65 12.80 -8.70 -6.09
CA GLU A 65 13.53 -9.90 -5.64
C GLU A 65 12.58 -10.92 -4.99
N THR A 66 11.65 -10.45 -4.16
CA THR A 66 10.63 -11.30 -3.54
C THR A 66 9.68 -11.92 -4.59
N GLN A 67 9.26 -11.14 -5.59
CA GLN A 67 8.41 -11.64 -6.67
C GLN A 67 9.12 -12.70 -7.52
N ILE A 68 10.39 -12.46 -7.87
CA ILE A 68 11.21 -13.40 -8.64
C ILE A 68 11.36 -14.71 -7.86
N SER A 69 11.72 -14.65 -6.58
CA SER A 69 11.86 -15.85 -5.75
C SER A 69 10.57 -16.67 -5.68
N ASN A 70 9.41 -16.02 -5.50
CA ASN A 70 8.12 -16.72 -5.50
C ASN A 70 7.80 -17.38 -6.86
N LEU A 71 8.15 -16.73 -7.97
CA LEU A 71 7.97 -17.29 -9.31
C LEU A 71 8.91 -18.47 -9.57
N GLU A 72 10.15 -18.41 -9.11
CA GLU A 72 11.12 -19.52 -9.20
C GLU A 72 10.65 -20.74 -8.42
N THR A 73 10.10 -20.57 -7.21
CA THR A 73 9.50 -21.69 -6.45
C THR A 73 8.35 -22.31 -7.22
N ARG A 74 7.42 -21.49 -7.73
CA ARG A 74 6.30 -21.99 -8.55
C ARG A 74 6.79 -22.74 -9.78
N LEU A 75 7.82 -22.24 -10.47
CA LEU A 75 8.39 -22.91 -11.63
C LEU A 75 8.91 -24.30 -11.27
N LYS A 76 9.61 -24.44 -10.14
CA LYS A 76 10.09 -25.75 -9.65
C LYS A 76 8.94 -26.69 -9.33
N ASP A 77 7.90 -26.22 -8.64
CA ASP A 77 6.74 -27.05 -8.32
C ASP A 77 6.04 -27.55 -9.59
N GLN A 78 5.89 -26.69 -10.60
CA GLN A 78 5.30 -27.06 -11.89
C GLN A 78 6.18 -28.05 -12.67
N GLN A 79 7.51 -27.93 -12.59
CA GLN A 79 8.43 -28.89 -13.20
C GLN A 79 8.31 -30.28 -12.57
N VAL A 80 8.18 -30.36 -11.23
CA VAL A 80 7.95 -31.63 -10.54
C VAL A 80 6.61 -32.24 -10.95
N ALA A 81 5.54 -31.44 -10.96
CA ALA A 81 4.22 -31.90 -11.38
C ALA A 81 4.20 -32.41 -12.83
N LEU A 82 4.92 -31.74 -13.74
CA LEU A 82 5.07 -32.19 -15.12
C LEU A 82 5.80 -33.53 -15.22
N ALA A 83 6.86 -33.73 -14.44
CA ALA A 83 7.61 -34.98 -14.43
C ALA A 83 6.76 -36.16 -13.93
N GLU A 84 5.97 -35.94 -12.87
CA GLU A 84 5.02 -36.94 -12.35
C GLU A 84 3.93 -37.28 -13.36
N ALA A 85 3.34 -36.27 -14.00
CA ALA A 85 2.31 -36.48 -15.04
C ALA A 85 2.87 -37.24 -16.25
N THR A 86 4.09 -36.90 -16.69
CA THR A 86 4.74 -37.60 -17.81
C THR A 86 4.99 -39.07 -17.48
N ARG A 87 5.45 -39.37 -16.26
CA ARG A 87 5.64 -40.77 -15.81
C ARG A 87 4.33 -41.54 -15.87
N LEU A 88 3.25 -40.95 -15.36
CA LEU A 88 1.94 -41.61 -15.35
C LEU A 88 1.44 -41.92 -16.76
N VAL A 89 1.60 -40.98 -17.71
CA VAL A 89 1.21 -41.20 -19.11
C VAL A 89 1.95 -42.39 -19.69
N VAL A 90 3.28 -42.46 -19.54
CA VAL A 90 4.10 -43.55 -20.05
C VAL A 90 3.68 -44.90 -19.45
N GLU A 91 3.48 -44.97 -18.13
CA GLU A 91 3.02 -46.20 -17.46
C GLU A 91 1.65 -46.66 -17.99
N THR A 92 0.72 -45.73 -18.20
CA THR A 92 -0.61 -46.06 -18.71
C THR A 92 -0.61 -46.49 -20.18
N GLU A 93 0.25 -45.89 -21.01
CA GLU A 93 0.42 -46.28 -22.41
C GLU A 93 0.99 -47.70 -22.53
N GLU A 94 1.99 -48.03 -21.71
CA GLU A 94 2.58 -49.38 -21.67
C GLU A 94 1.54 -50.43 -21.26
N GLN A 95 0.74 -50.14 -20.21
CA GLN A 95 -0.34 -51.02 -19.79
C GLN A 95 -1.41 -51.22 -20.87
N ALA A 96 -1.79 -50.14 -21.56
CA ALA A 96 -2.76 -50.21 -22.65
C ALA A 96 -2.24 -51.07 -23.81
N HIS A 97 -0.96 -50.97 -24.15
CA HIS A 97 -0.32 -51.78 -25.19
C HIS A 97 -0.37 -53.27 -24.84
N LEU A 98 0.05 -53.64 -23.63
CA LEU A 98 0.02 -55.03 -23.16
C LEU A 98 -1.39 -55.63 -23.18
N MET A 99 -2.40 -54.85 -22.75
CA MET A 99 -3.79 -55.29 -22.81
C MET A 99 -4.29 -55.47 -24.24
N SER A 100 -3.88 -54.61 -25.17
CA SER A 100 -4.24 -54.72 -26.58
C SER A 100 -3.69 -56.01 -27.20
N GLU A 101 -2.42 -56.35 -26.92
CA GLU A 101 -1.81 -57.61 -27.38
C GLU A 101 -2.53 -58.84 -26.82
N GLN A 102 -2.85 -58.84 -25.52
CA GLN A 102 -3.60 -59.92 -24.90
C GLN A 102 -4.99 -60.10 -25.52
N LEU A 103 -5.68 -58.99 -25.79
CA LEU A 103 -6.99 -59.02 -26.43
C LEU A 103 -6.89 -59.62 -27.83
N GLU A 104 -5.87 -59.24 -28.61
CA GLU A 104 -5.65 -59.77 -29.94
C GLU A 104 -5.38 -61.29 -29.91
N GLN A 105 -4.52 -61.75 -28.99
CA GLN A 105 -4.26 -63.18 -28.80
C GLN A 105 -5.54 -63.94 -28.47
N LEU A 106 -6.33 -63.46 -27.51
CA LEU A 106 -7.60 -64.08 -27.14
C LEU A 106 -8.60 -64.11 -28.29
N GLN A 107 -8.65 -63.07 -29.12
CA GLN A 107 -9.49 -63.06 -30.32
C GLN A 107 -9.05 -64.08 -31.36
N GLN A 108 -7.73 -64.23 -31.58
CA GLN A 108 -7.19 -65.23 -32.49
C GLN A 108 -7.47 -66.66 -32.00
N ASP A 109 -7.30 -66.91 -30.70
CA ASP A 109 -7.61 -68.21 -30.10
C ASP A 109 -9.10 -68.53 -30.16
N ALA A 110 -9.97 -67.55 -29.89
CA ALA A 110 -11.41 -67.70 -30.03
C ALA A 110 -11.81 -68.07 -31.48
N LYS A 111 -11.22 -67.40 -32.48
CA LYS A 111 -11.43 -67.73 -33.91
C LYS A 111 -10.97 -69.16 -34.22
N ARG A 112 -9.78 -69.55 -33.75
CA ARG A 112 -9.23 -70.90 -33.97
C ARG A 112 -10.12 -71.98 -33.35
N MET A 113 -10.53 -71.80 -32.09
CA MET A 113 -11.45 -72.71 -31.41
C MET A 113 -12.80 -72.81 -32.13
N THR A 114 -13.31 -71.69 -32.64
CA THR A 114 -14.58 -71.66 -33.39
C THR A 114 -14.49 -72.48 -34.68
N MET A 115 -13.41 -72.29 -35.46
CA MET A 115 -13.18 -73.07 -36.68
C MET A 115 -13.03 -74.57 -36.38
N GLN A 116 -12.29 -74.94 -35.35
CA GLN A 116 -12.17 -76.34 -34.93
C GLN A 116 -13.52 -76.94 -34.53
N CYS A 117 -14.34 -76.19 -33.80
CA CYS A 117 -15.67 -76.62 -33.41
C CYS A 117 -16.58 -76.84 -34.64
N GLN A 118 -16.56 -75.93 -35.60
CA GLN A 118 -17.33 -76.06 -36.85
C GLN A 118 -16.89 -77.27 -37.67
N ASN A 119 -15.59 -77.46 -37.89
CA ASN A 119 -15.06 -78.61 -38.62
C ASN A 119 -15.47 -79.95 -37.95
N ASN A 120 -15.43 -80.00 -36.63
CA ASN A 120 -15.87 -81.18 -35.88
C ASN A 120 -17.38 -81.42 -36.06
N LEU A 121 -18.20 -80.37 -36.01
CA LEU A 121 -19.65 -80.48 -36.24
C LEU A 121 -19.96 -81.02 -37.64
N ASP A 122 -19.31 -80.50 -38.68
CA ASP A 122 -19.51 -80.95 -40.06
C ASP A 122 -19.09 -82.42 -40.24
N SER A 123 -17.96 -82.80 -39.64
CA SER A 123 -17.48 -84.19 -39.61
C SER A 123 -18.51 -85.12 -38.94
N PHE A 124 -19.04 -84.73 -37.77
CA PHE A 124 -20.07 -85.51 -37.08
C PHE A 124 -21.37 -85.61 -37.89
N GLN A 125 -21.79 -84.55 -38.58
CA GLN A 125 -22.96 -84.60 -39.45
C GLN A 125 -22.77 -85.61 -40.59
N LEU A 126 -21.63 -85.60 -41.26
CA LEU A 126 -21.31 -86.56 -42.32
C LEU A 126 -21.33 -88.00 -41.82
N GLN A 127 -20.77 -88.25 -40.62
CA GLN A 127 -20.81 -89.57 -39.99
C GLN A 127 -22.25 -90.03 -39.70
N ILE A 128 -23.11 -89.14 -39.19
CA ILE A 128 -24.53 -89.43 -38.95
C ILE A 128 -25.25 -89.79 -40.26
N PHE A 129 -25.04 -89.02 -41.34
CA PHE A 129 -25.63 -89.33 -42.65
C PHE A 129 -25.15 -90.68 -43.19
N GLY A 130 -23.86 -90.96 -43.08
CA GLY A 130 -23.27 -92.25 -43.46
C GLY A 130 -23.92 -93.42 -42.70
N ALA A 131 -24.03 -93.30 -41.38
CA ALA A 131 -24.67 -94.31 -40.53
C ALA A 131 -26.15 -94.53 -40.89
N LYS A 132 -26.90 -93.45 -41.16
CA LYS A 132 -28.31 -93.54 -41.61
C LYS A 132 -28.44 -94.32 -42.92
N ARG A 133 -27.57 -94.04 -43.90
CA ARG A 133 -27.56 -94.72 -45.21
C ARG A 133 -27.19 -96.19 -45.08
N LEU A 134 -26.11 -96.52 -44.36
CA LEU A 134 -25.70 -97.91 -44.07
C LEU A 134 -26.85 -98.71 -43.45
N ARG A 135 -27.53 -98.12 -42.46
CA ARG A 135 -28.68 -98.75 -41.83
C ARG A 135 -29.83 -98.99 -42.82
N GLN A 136 -30.15 -98.02 -43.68
CA GLN A 136 -31.18 -98.21 -44.72
C GLN A 136 -30.84 -99.36 -45.68
N GLU A 137 -29.58 -99.49 -46.10
CA GLU A 137 -29.15 -100.59 -46.98
C GLU A 137 -29.20 -101.96 -46.27
N LEU A 138 -28.80 -102.05 -45.01
CA LEU A 138 -28.90 -103.29 -44.21
C LEU A 138 -30.33 -103.81 -44.10
N PHE A 139 -31.31 -102.91 -43.90
CA PHE A 139 -32.73 -103.31 -43.83
C PHE A 139 -33.29 -103.80 -45.17
N LYS A 140 -32.78 -103.29 -46.31
CA LYS A 140 -33.14 -103.81 -47.64
C LYS A 140 -32.64 -105.25 -47.83
N VAL A 141 -31.43 -105.55 -47.39
CA VAL A 141 -30.82 -106.89 -47.48
C VAL A 141 -31.56 -107.90 -46.59
N ALA A 142 -32.10 -107.47 -45.44
CA ALA A 142 -32.84 -108.33 -44.51
C ALA A 142 -34.27 -108.73 -44.96
N GLY A 143 -34.72 -108.30 -46.16
CA GLY A 143 -36.02 -108.69 -46.72
C GLY A 143 -37.26 -108.03 -46.08
N THR A 144 -37.06 -107.20 -45.05
CA THR A 144 -38.11 -106.40 -44.40
C THR A 144 -38.34 -105.08 -45.15
N VAL A 145 -39.40 -105.00 -45.96
CA VAL A 145 -39.82 -103.74 -46.62
C VAL A 145 -40.66 -102.88 -45.67
N LEU A 146 -40.10 -102.51 -44.52
CA LEU A 146 -40.69 -101.53 -43.62
C LEU A 146 -39.97 -100.20 -43.82
N LEU A 147 -40.74 -99.12 -44.01
CA LEU A 147 -40.21 -97.76 -44.08
C LEU A 147 -39.61 -97.41 -42.71
N VAL A 148 -38.27 -97.50 -42.58
CA VAL A 148 -37.53 -97.08 -41.37
C VAL A 148 -37.43 -95.57 -41.38
N GLN A 149 -38.06 -94.94 -40.40
CA GLN A 149 -38.13 -93.48 -40.29
C GLN A 149 -37.48 -93.05 -38.97
N ASP A 150 -36.46 -92.19 -39.07
CA ASP A 150 -35.87 -91.56 -37.89
C ASP A 150 -36.72 -90.41 -37.40
N CYS A 151 -36.58 -90.11 -36.12
CA CYS A 151 -37.20 -88.92 -35.58
C CYS A 151 -36.55 -87.64 -36.14
N GLU A 152 -37.38 -86.77 -36.72
CA GLU A 152 -36.99 -85.42 -37.14
C GLU A 152 -37.61 -84.39 -36.21
N VAL A 153 -36.83 -83.38 -35.83
CA VAL A 153 -37.21 -82.37 -34.84
C VAL A 153 -37.04 -80.97 -35.43
N SER A 154 -37.81 -80.02 -34.93
CA SER A 154 -37.74 -78.62 -35.35
C SER A 154 -36.45 -77.94 -34.90
N GLU A 155 -36.21 -76.74 -35.43
CA GLU A 155 -35.22 -75.82 -34.87
C GLU A 155 -35.54 -75.49 -33.41
N TRP A 156 -34.50 -75.10 -32.68
CA TRP A 156 -34.59 -74.72 -31.27
C TRP A 156 -35.30 -73.39 -31.11
N THR A 157 -36.41 -73.37 -30.36
CA THR A 157 -37.10 -72.14 -29.97
C THR A 157 -36.60 -71.69 -28.59
N PRO A 158 -36.12 -70.43 -28.46
CA PRO A 158 -35.69 -69.87 -27.18
C PRO A 158 -36.88 -69.43 -26.34
N GLU A 159 -36.91 -69.84 -25.06
CA GLU A 159 -37.74 -69.19 -24.04
C GLU A 159 -37.07 -67.90 -23.53
N GLU A 160 -37.74 -67.12 -22.70
CA GLU A 160 -37.12 -65.96 -22.05
C GLU A 160 -35.92 -66.39 -21.19
N CYS A 161 -34.87 -65.57 -21.19
CA CYS A 161 -33.69 -65.81 -20.38
C CYS A 161 -34.01 -65.56 -18.90
N SER A 162 -33.58 -66.46 -18.01
CA SER A 162 -33.84 -66.31 -16.56
C SER A 162 -33.21 -65.07 -15.92
N LYS A 163 -32.17 -64.48 -16.54
CA LYS A 163 -31.59 -63.20 -16.13
C LYS A 163 -31.23 -62.36 -17.33
N THR A 164 -31.59 -61.09 -17.34
CA THR A 164 -31.24 -60.17 -18.42
C THR A 164 -29.75 -59.82 -18.45
N CYS A 165 -29.04 -59.95 -17.32
CA CYS A 165 -27.62 -59.62 -17.17
C CYS A 165 -26.93 -60.50 -16.09
N ASP A 166 -25.58 -60.50 -16.07
CA ASP A 166 -24.70 -61.29 -15.19
C ASP A 166 -24.93 -62.81 -15.20
N GLY A 167 -25.28 -63.35 -16.37
CA GLY A 167 -25.31 -64.78 -16.63
C GLY A 167 -26.57 -65.46 -16.10
N GLY A 168 -27.55 -65.61 -17.00
CA GLY A 168 -28.73 -66.45 -16.85
C GLY A 168 -28.61 -67.79 -17.58
N VAL A 169 -29.59 -68.65 -17.34
CA VAL A 169 -29.82 -69.88 -18.11
C VAL A 169 -31.11 -69.75 -18.91
N GLN A 170 -31.02 -69.93 -20.22
CA GLN A 170 -32.15 -69.96 -21.15
C GLN A 170 -32.49 -71.41 -21.46
N ARG A 171 -33.77 -71.77 -21.37
CA ARG A 171 -34.25 -73.06 -21.84
C ARG A 171 -34.61 -72.93 -23.32
N MET A 172 -34.11 -73.87 -24.11
CA MET A 172 -34.43 -74.03 -25.52
C MET A 172 -35.29 -75.29 -25.63
N THR A 173 -36.40 -75.20 -26.36
CA THR A 173 -37.26 -76.36 -26.63
C THR A 173 -37.39 -76.58 -28.13
N ARG A 174 -37.70 -77.81 -28.53
CA ARG A 174 -38.04 -78.13 -29.92
C ARG A 174 -39.08 -79.23 -29.96
N SER A 175 -39.84 -79.28 -31.04
CA SER A 175 -40.92 -80.24 -31.24
C SER A 175 -40.52 -81.35 -32.22
N VAL A 176 -41.19 -82.49 -32.12
CA VAL A 176 -41.01 -83.60 -33.07
C VAL A 176 -41.85 -83.31 -34.32
N ILE A 177 -41.20 -83.21 -35.47
CA ILE A 177 -41.84 -83.04 -36.78
C ILE A 177 -42.25 -84.41 -37.33
N VAL A 178 -41.36 -85.40 -37.21
CA VAL A 178 -41.57 -86.76 -37.69
C VAL A 178 -41.30 -87.74 -36.55
N PRO A 179 -42.27 -88.56 -36.11
CA PRO A 179 -42.06 -89.54 -35.06
C PRO A 179 -41.24 -90.74 -35.56
N PRO A 180 -40.43 -91.38 -34.70
CA PRO A 180 -39.60 -92.51 -35.11
C PRO A 180 -40.44 -93.77 -35.36
N ARG A 181 -40.18 -94.47 -36.47
CA ARG A 181 -40.77 -95.78 -36.80
C ARG A 181 -39.67 -96.78 -37.11
N LEU A 182 -39.39 -97.67 -36.14
CA LEU A 182 -38.26 -98.62 -36.16
C LEU A 182 -36.88 -97.97 -36.30
N GLY A 183 -36.82 -96.63 -36.25
CA GLY A 183 -35.63 -95.82 -36.41
C GLY A 183 -35.01 -95.33 -35.10
N ALA A 184 -34.09 -94.38 -35.19
CA ALA A 184 -33.44 -93.79 -34.02
C ALA A 184 -34.44 -92.96 -33.20
N ALA A 185 -34.34 -93.07 -31.87
CA ALA A 185 -35.14 -92.27 -30.94
C ALA A 185 -34.89 -90.77 -31.13
N CYS A 186 -35.86 -89.95 -30.74
CA CYS A 186 -35.74 -88.50 -30.86
C CYS A 186 -34.55 -87.97 -30.05
N PRO A 187 -33.75 -87.06 -30.62
CA PRO A 187 -32.71 -86.38 -29.86
C PRO A 187 -33.36 -85.48 -28.79
N PRO A 188 -32.60 -85.00 -27.79
CA PRO A 188 -33.16 -84.23 -26.67
C PRO A 188 -34.07 -83.10 -27.13
N LEU A 189 -35.28 -83.01 -26.58
CA LEU A 189 -36.28 -82.00 -26.96
C LEU A 189 -36.14 -80.71 -26.14
N ALA A 190 -35.29 -80.71 -25.12
CA ALA A 190 -34.97 -79.55 -24.30
C ALA A 190 -33.44 -79.45 -24.09
N MET A 191 -32.92 -78.23 -24.15
CA MET A 191 -31.52 -77.91 -23.85
C MET A 191 -31.44 -76.62 -23.03
N ARG A 192 -30.38 -76.46 -22.25
CA ARG A 192 -30.09 -75.23 -21.50
C ARG A 192 -28.84 -74.56 -22.07
N ARG A 193 -28.89 -73.25 -22.28
CA ARG A 193 -27.75 -72.42 -22.73
C ARG A 193 -27.56 -71.23 -21.81
N ARG A 194 -26.33 -70.71 -21.68
CA ARG A 194 -26.07 -69.44 -20.99
C ARG A 194 -26.61 -68.27 -21.82
N CYS A 195 -27.19 -67.29 -21.16
CA CYS A 195 -27.76 -66.08 -21.75
C CYS A 195 -27.52 -64.87 -20.81
N GLY A 196 -27.78 -63.64 -21.26
CA GLY A 196 -27.59 -62.44 -20.44
C GLY A 196 -26.13 -62.26 -19.98
N VAL A 197 -25.16 -62.47 -20.88
CA VAL A 197 -23.72 -62.44 -20.56
C VAL A 197 -23.21 -61.01 -20.34
N GLU A 198 -24.00 -60.01 -20.72
CA GLU A 198 -23.71 -58.61 -20.44
C GLU A 198 -23.76 -58.36 -18.93
N ARG A 199 -22.78 -57.61 -18.41
CA ARG A 199 -22.80 -57.17 -17.02
C ARG A 199 -23.99 -56.27 -16.77
N CYS A 200 -24.61 -56.41 -15.60
CA CYS A 200 -25.71 -55.52 -15.24
C CYS A 200 -25.21 -54.05 -15.22
N PRO A 201 -26.03 -53.08 -15.67
CA PRO A 201 -25.66 -51.68 -15.61
C PRO A 201 -25.48 -51.25 -14.15
N GLU A 202 -24.25 -50.91 -13.77
CA GLU A 202 -23.95 -50.30 -12.47
C GLU A 202 -23.44 -48.89 -12.70
N ASP A 203 -24.11 -47.92 -12.09
CA ASP A 203 -23.73 -46.52 -12.17
C ASP A 203 -22.47 -46.24 -11.33
N CYS A 204 -21.69 -45.25 -11.76
CA CYS A 204 -20.56 -44.77 -10.97
C CYS A 204 -21.02 -44.25 -9.60
N LEU A 205 -20.41 -44.76 -8.53
CA LEU A 205 -20.63 -44.27 -7.16
C LEU A 205 -19.46 -43.37 -6.76
N LEU A 206 -19.75 -42.09 -6.56
CA LEU A 206 -18.79 -41.10 -6.09
C LEU A 206 -18.87 -40.99 -4.56
N GLY A 207 -17.71 -40.95 -3.90
CA GLY A 207 -17.63 -40.72 -2.47
C GLY A 207 -17.92 -39.28 -2.07
N PRO A 208 -18.01 -39.00 -0.77
CA PRO A 208 -18.16 -37.65 -0.28
C PRO A 208 -16.94 -36.80 -0.69
N TRP A 209 -17.17 -35.51 -0.92
CA TRP A 209 -16.10 -34.56 -1.13
C TRP A 209 -15.17 -34.49 0.08
N GLY A 210 -13.86 -34.45 -0.18
CA GLY A 210 -12.88 -34.07 0.81
C GLY A 210 -13.06 -32.61 1.27
N GLY A 211 -12.31 -32.24 2.31
CA GLY A 211 -12.21 -30.86 2.73
C GLY A 211 -11.63 -29.98 1.61
N TRP A 212 -12.03 -28.71 1.60
CA TRP A 212 -11.38 -27.72 0.74
C TRP A 212 -9.92 -27.52 1.15
N SER A 213 -9.03 -27.38 0.16
CA SER A 213 -7.67 -26.91 0.38
C SER A 213 -7.65 -25.48 0.95
N ALA A 214 -6.51 -25.10 1.51
CA ALA A 214 -6.25 -23.72 1.86
C ALA A 214 -6.36 -22.83 0.60
N CYS A 215 -6.87 -21.61 0.77
CA CYS A 215 -7.03 -20.70 -0.35
C CYS A 215 -5.67 -20.29 -0.92
N SER A 216 -5.49 -20.39 -2.24
CA SER A 216 -4.22 -20.05 -2.91
C SER A 216 -3.81 -18.58 -2.77
N ALA A 217 -4.77 -17.71 -2.45
CA ALA A 217 -4.53 -16.35 -2.00
C ALA A 217 -5.35 -16.09 -0.72
N PRO A 218 -4.76 -15.64 0.40
CA PRO A 218 -5.51 -15.42 1.64
C PRO A 218 -6.57 -14.33 1.52
N CYS A 219 -6.54 -13.51 0.47
CA CYS A 219 -7.42 -12.37 0.29
C CYS A 219 -7.37 -11.80 -1.16
N GLY A 220 -8.29 -10.89 -1.49
CA GLY A 220 -8.21 -10.08 -2.73
C GLY A 220 -9.04 -10.59 -3.92
N GLY A 221 -9.92 -11.57 -3.70
CA GLY A 221 -10.95 -12.00 -4.66
C GLY A 221 -10.45 -12.85 -5.84
N GLY A 222 -9.15 -13.10 -5.95
CA GLY A 222 -8.55 -13.94 -7.00
C GLY A 222 -8.01 -15.28 -6.50
N GLY A 223 -8.30 -15.68 -5.27
CA GLY A 223 -7.88 -16.97 -4.73
C GLY A 223 -8.72 -18.11 -5.31
N VAL A 224 -8.11 -19.27 -5.45
CA VAL A 224 -8.77 -20.52 -5.84
C VAL A 224 -8.49 -21.56 -4.76
N ARG A 225 -9.53 -22.28 -4.35
CA ARG A 225 -9.42 -23.46 -3.48
C ARG A 225 -9.96 -24.64 -4.24
N GLU A 226 -9.42 -25.81 -3.95
CA GLU A 226 -9.74 -27.04 -4.66
C GLU A 226 -10.15 -28.11 -3.66
N ARG A 227 -11.06 -28.98 -4.08
CA ARG A 227 -11.41 -30.20 -3.34
C ARG A 227 -11.53 -31.35 -4.33
N THR A 228 -11.22 -32.53 -3.85
CA THR A 228 -11.35 -33.77 -4.61
C THR A 228 -12.31 -34.73 -3.91
N ARG A 229 -12.94 -35.61 -4.68
CA ARG A 229 -13.72 -36.73 -4.15
C ARG A 229 -13.25 -38.04 -4.77
N PRO A 230 -13.18 -39.13 -3.99
CA PRO A 230 -12.81 -40.43 -4.53
C PRO A 230 -13.95 -41.05 -5.33
N VAL A 231 -13.61 -41.84 -6.35
CA VAL A 231 -14.55 -42.75 -7.03
C VAL A 231 -14.61 -44.03 -6.20
N LEU A 232 -15.77 -44.33 -5.60
CA LEU A 232 -15.94 -45.52 -4.76
C LEU A 232 -16.29 -46.76 -5.58
N ALA A 233 -17.00 -46.59 -6.70
CA ALA A 233 -17.23 -47.66 -7.67
C ALA A 233 -17.19 -47.09 -9.10
N GLN A 234 -16.44 -47.76 -9.98
CA GLN A 234 -16.37 -47.45 -11.41
C GLN A 234 -17.62 -47.97 -12.12
N PRO A 235 -18.13 -47.28 -13.14
CA PRO A 235 -19.32 -47.72 -13.87
C PRO A 235 -19.06 -49.06 -14.59
N GLN A 236 -20.06 -49.95 -14.59
CA GLN A 236 -20.02 -51.24 -15.28
C GLN A 236 -21.16 -51.34 -16.31
N GLY A 237 -20.93 -52.12 -17.38
CA GLY A 237 -21.91 -52.31 -18.45
C GLY A 237 -22.28 -50.99 -19.14
N SER A 238 -23.58 -50.71 -19.25
CA SER A 238 -24.14 -49.46 -19.79
C SER A 238 -24.46 -48.40 -18.72
N GLY A 239 -23.85 -48.50 -17.53
CA GLY A 239 -24.02 -47.55 -16.43
C GLY A 239 -23.51 -46.14 -16.75
N ARG A 240 -23.99 -45.15 -15.99
CA ARG A 240 -23.66 -43.73 -16.19
C ARG A 240 -22.19 -43.44 -15.82
N PRO A 241 -21.46 -42.68 -16.65
CA PRO A 241 -20.08 -42.29 -16.35
C PRO A 241 -20.00 -41.39 -15.12
N CYS A 242 -18.86 -41.44 -14.43
CA CYS A 242 -18.61 -40.59 -13.27
C CYS A 242 -18.65 -39.09 -13.63
N GLY A 243 -19.29 -38.30 -12.78
CA GLY A 243 -19.15 -36.84 -12.80
C GLY A 243 -17.74 -36.38 -12.37
N PRO A 244 -17.48 -35.06 -12.33
CA PRO A 244 -16.16 -34.52 -12.02
C PRO A 244 -15.66 -34.96 -10.63
N THR A 245 -14.38 -35.33 -10.55
CA THR A 245 -13.69 -35.77 -9.33
C THR A 245 -12.89 -34.65 -8.66
N SER A 246 -12.70 -33.53 -9.37
CA SER A 246 -12.09 -32.30 -8.86
C SER A 246 -13.04 -31.13 -9.06
N GLU A 247 -13.07 -30.24 -8.09
CA GLU A 247 -13.85 -29.00 -8.14
C GLU A 247 -12.97 -27.85 -7.64
N SER A 248 -12.87 -26.80 -8.45
CA SER A 248 -12.20 -25.55 -8.10
C SER A 248 -13.25 -24.48 -7.85
N ALA A 249 -13.15 -23.80 -6.72
CA ALA A 249 -14.02 -22.67 -6.38
C ALA A 249 -13.20 -21.43 -6.06
N GLY A 250 -13.73 -20.26 -6.44
CA GLY A 250 -13.18 -18.99 -6.00
C GLY A 250 -13.18 -18.89 -4.47
N CYS A 251 -12.09 -18.39 -3.91
CA CYS A 251 -11.93 -18.09 -2.50
C CYS A 251 -11.17 -16.77 -2.33
N GLY A 252 -11.04 -16.32 -1.08
CA GLY A 252 -10.43 -15.02 -0.80
C GLY A 252 -11.40 -13.86 -1.07
N GLY A 253 -12.70 -14.07 -0.90
CA GLY A 253 -13.73 -13.01 -0.88
C GLY A 253 -13.55 -12.01 0.27
N VAL A 254 -12.63 -12.29 1.20
CA VAL A 254 -12.12 -11.28 2.12
C VAL A 254 -11.23 -10.34 1.30
N PRO A 255 -11.60 -9.07 1.13
CA PRO A 255 -10.67 -8.10 0.55
C PRO A 255 -9.39 -8.15 1.37
N CYS A 256 -8.23 -8.26 0.69
CA CYS A 256 -6.95 -8.04 1.38
C CYS A 256 -7.09 -6.73 2.12
N GLY A 257 -6.87 -6.78 3.44
CA GLY A 257 -7.20 -5.73 4.40
C GLY A 257 -7.22 -4.37 3.72
N ALA A 258 -8.41 -3.75 3.75
CA ALA A 258 -8.77 -2.54 3.04
C ALA A 258 -7.58 -1.58 2.92
N GLY A 259 -7.37 -0.99 1.74
CA GLY A 259 -6.30 -0.01 1.55
C GLY A 259 -6.24 0.96 2.72
N CYS A 260 -5.05 1.15 3.30
CA CYS A 260 -4.78 2.01 4.46
C CYS A 260 -5.92 2.18 5.46
N GLU A 261 -6.02 1.28 6.42
CA GLU A 261 -6.97 1.43 7.51
C GLU A 261 -6.59 2.64 8.37
N LEU A 262 -7.49 3.61 8.42
CA LEU A 262 -7.32 4.83 9.18
C LEU A 262 -8.06 4.70 10.52
N SER A 263 -7.46 5.22 11.58
CA SER A 263 -8.12 5.32 12.88
C SER A 263 -9.42 6.11 12.80
N PRO A 264 -10.32 5.97 13.79
CA PRO A 264 -11.34 6.96 14.06
C PRO A 264 -10.72 8.36 14.14
N TRP A 265 -11.52 9.38 13.85
CA TRP A 265 -11.08 10.75 14.04
C TRP A 265 -10.71 10.98 15.50
N THR A 266 -9.56 11.61 15.75
CA THR A 266 -9.28 12.16 17.08
C THR A 266 -10.37 13.15 17.49
N ALA A 267 -10.48 13.41 18.80
CA ALA A 267 -11.22 14.57 19.28
C ALA A 267 -10.71 15.85 18.61
N TRP A 268 -11.59 16.85 18.47
CA TRP A 268 -11.19 18.16 18.01
C TRP A 268 -10.20 18.79 19.01
N SER A 269 -9.11 19.35 18.50
CA SER A 269 -8.18 20.12 19.31
C SER A 269 -8.86 21.33 19.97
N ALA A 270 -8.20 21.91 20.97
CA ALA A 270 -8.52 23.26 21.39
C ALA A 270 -8.50 24.23 20.19
N CYS A 271 -9.30 25.29 20.26
CA CYS A 271 -9.34 26.29 19.20
C CYS A 271 -7.98 27.01 19.11
N SER A 272 -7.50 27.21 17.88
CA SER A 272 -6.22 27.89 17.63
C SER A 272 -6.21 29.36 18.03
N ARG A 273 -7.37 29.99 18.21
CA ARG A 273 -7.52 31.39 18.60
C ARG A 273 -8.62 31.50 19.63
N ALA A 274 -8.44 32.35 20.62
CA ALA A 274 -9.50 32.53 21.62
C ALA A 274 -10.64 33.44 21.14
N CYS A 275 -10.37 34.31 20.17
CA CYS A 275 -11.32 35.26 19.58
C CYS A 275 -10.86 35.69 18.17
N GLY A 276 -11.76 36.30 17.41
CA GLY A 276 -11.54 36.82 16.07
C GLY A 276 -11.45 35.72 15.00
N GLY A 277 -12.04 34.56 15.26
CA GLY A 277 -12.12 33.39 14.38
C GLY A 277 -10.82 32.58 14.30
N GLY A 278 -10.84 31.35 14.79
CA GLY A 278 -9.76 30.35 14.68
C GLY A 278 -10.23 29.03 14.10
N PHE A 279 -9.40 28.00 14.25
CA PHE A 279 -9.67 26.64 13.78
C PHE A 279 -9.36 25.58 14.84
N GLN A 280 -10.19 24.55 14.88
CA GLN A 280 -9.89 23.27 15.53
C GLN A 280 -9.41 22.29 14.48
N VAL A 281 -8.54 21.38 14.89
CA VAL A 281 -7.97 20.33 14.06
C VAL A 281 -8.33 18.98 14.63
N ARG A 282 -8.66 18.04 13.75
CA ARG A 282 -8.68 16.61 14.08
C ARG A 282 -7.99 15.82 12.98
N GLN A 283 -7.44 14.67 13.34
CA GLN A 283 -6.68 13.85 12.41
C GLN A 283 -7.04 12.37 12.52
N ARG A 284 -6.64 11.59 11.51
CA ARG A 284 -6.66 10.13 11.51
C ARG A 284 -5.25 9.58 11.37
N HIS A 285 -4.92 8.60 12.22
CA HIS A 285 -3.66 7.87 12.17
C HIS A 285 -3.81 6.66 11.25
N ILE A 286 -2.70 6.16 10.70
CA ILE A 286 -2.72 4.90 9.95
C ILE A 286 -2.62 3.79 11.00
N LEU A 287 -3.62 2.92 11.05
CA LEU A 287 -3.61 1.73 11.90
C LEU A 287 -2.97 0.56 11.15
N VAL A 288 -3.32 0.38 9.88
CA VAL A 288 -2.80 -0.70 9.03
C VAL A 288 -2.24 -0.09 7.75
N ALA A 289 -0.96 -0.37 7.48
CA ALA A 289 -0.30 0.00 6.23
C ALA A 289 -0.88 -0.84 5.07
N PRO A 290 -0.87 -0.33 3.82
CA PRO A 290 -1.45 -1.05 2.70
C PRO A 290 -0.60 -2.29 2.40
N ALA A 291 -1.26 -3.36 1.95
CA ALA A 291 -0.56 -4.50 1.38
C ALA A 291 0.32 -4.06 0.20
N GLN A 292 1.44 -4.77 -0.02
CA GLN A 292 2.39 -4.48 -1.09
C GLN A 292 1.67 -4.36 -2.45
N GLY A 293 2.01 -3.33 -3.23
CA GLY A 293 1.47 -3.07 -4.56
C GLY A 293 0.23 -2.15 -4.64
N ARG A 294 -0.38 -1.73 -3.53
CA ARG A 294 -1.60 -0.86 -3.55
C ARG A 294 -1.36 0.65 -3.41
N GLY A 295 -0.11 1.10 -3.56
CA GLY A 295 0.26 2.52 -3.46
C GLY A 295 0.34 3.05 -2.02
N PRO A 296 0.92 4.24 -1.81
CA PRO A 296 1.13 4.80 -0.46
C PRO A 296 -0.19 5.27 0.17
N CYS A 297 -0.27 5.20 1.51
CA CYS A 297 -1.41 5.76 2.24
C CYS A 297 -1.60 7.25 1.97
N PRO A 298 -2.84 7.76 2.13
CA PRO A 298 -3.08 9.19 2.09
C PRO A 298 -2.08 9.93 2.98
N ALA A 299 -1.46 10.98 2.44
CA ALA A 299 -0.52 11.80 3.19
C ALA A 299 -1.18 12.34 4.47
N ALA A 300 -0.39 12.54 5.54
CA ALA A 300 -0.90 13.05 6.81
C ALA A 300 -1.64 14.40 6.69
N GLN A 301 -1.41 15.14 5.60
CA GLN A 301 -2.00 16.44 5.32
C GLN A 301 -3.21 16.38 4.38
N SER A 302 -3.59 15.20 3.89
CA SER A 302 -4.73 15.05 3.00
C SER A 302 -6.03 15.33 3.74
N GLY A 303 -7.06 15.83 3.04
CA GLY A 303 -8.40 16.04 3.62
C GLY A 303 -9.04 14.75 4.18
N VAL A 304 -8.53 13.58 3.75
CA VAL A 304 -8.93 12.25 4.23
C VAL A 304 -8.39 11.98 5.64
N ARG A 305 -7.21 12.51 5.98
CA ARG A 305 -6.54 12.31 7.27
C ARG A 305 -6.51 13.54 8.17
N LEU A 306 -6.82 14.72 7.66
CA LEU A 306 -6.72 15.99 8.39
C LEU A 306 -7.92 16.87 8.06
N ARG A 307 -8.65 17.32 9.08
CA ARG A 307 -9.77 18.25 8.93
C ARG A 307 -9.62 19.46 9.84
N TYR A 308 -10.11 20.59 9.33
CA TYR A 308 -10.20 21.86 10.04
C TYR A 308 -11.67 22.26 10.19
N ARG A 309 -12.01 22.89 11.32
CA ARG A 309 -13.32 23.51 11.55
C ARG A 309 -13.13 24.88 12.19
N ARG A 310 -13.91 25.88 11.78
CA ARG A 310 -13.87 27.22 12.37
C ARG A 310 -14.39 27.19 13.82
N CYS A 311 -13.81 28.00 14.69
CA CYS A 311 -14.19 28.17 16.10
C CYS A 311 -13.95 29.61 16.55
N ASN A 312 -14.51 30.00 17.70
CA ASN A 312 -14.28 31.28 18.35
C ASN A 312 -14.43 32.51 17.42
N ALA A 313 -15.56 32.58 16.70
CA ALA A 313 -15.86 33.63 15.72
C ALA A 313 -16.18 35.00 16.34
N GLN A 314 -16.41 35.05 17.65
CA GLN A 314 -16.63 36.29 18.39
C GLN A 314 -15.48 37.28 18.19
N ALA A 315 -15.79 38.57 18.10
CA ALA A 315 -14.76 39.61 18.05
C ALA A 315 -13.87 39.56 19.30
N CYS A 316 -12.59 39.92 19.16
CA CYS A 316 -11.73 40.09 20.32
C CYS A 316 -12.14 41.36 21.09
N PRO A 317 -11.94 41.40 22.42
CA PRO A 317 -12.20 42.60 23.20
C PRO A 317 -11.43 43.80 22.61
N PRO A 318 -12.06 44.98 22.49
CA PRO A 318 -11.40 46.15 21.92
C PRO A 318 -10.20 46.55 22.78
N SER A 319 -9.06 46.78 22.12
CA SER A 319 -7.86 47.34 22.75
C SER A 319 -8.09 48.83 23.02
N HIS A 320 -8.53 49.18 24.23
CA HIS A 320 -8.64 50.57 24.70
C HIS A 320 -7.24 51.21 24.89
N GLY A 321 -6.43 51.30 23.82
CA GLY A 321 -5.06 51.79 23.85
C GLY A 321 -4.03 50.87 24.53
N ARG A 322 -4.45 49.71 25.06
CA ARG A 322 -3.58 48.69 25.67
C ARG A 322 -3.77 47.35 24.98
N ALA A 323 -2.68 46.60 24.84
CA ALA A 323 -2.71 45.26 24.24
C ALA A 323 -3.38 44.23 25.16
N LEU A 324 -4.05 43.24 24.57
CA LEU A 324 -4.60 42.08 25.29
C LEU A 324 -3.51 41.38 26.10
N SER A 325 -3.85 40.90 27.30
CA SER A 325 -2.95 40.11 28.13
C SER A 325 -3.28 38.63 28.07
N CYS A 326 -2.28 37.77 28.21
CA CYS A 326 -2.48 36.32 28.23
C CYS A 326 -2.59 35.80 29.66
N ARG A 327 -3.62 35.02 29.98
CA ARG A 327 -3.77 34.33 31.26
C ARG A 327 -3.54 32.83 31.06
N GLY A 328 -2.64 32.24 31.86
CA GLY A 328 -2.36 30.80 31.83
C GLY A 328 -0.87 30.46 31.76
N GLY A 329 -0.52 29.27 32.24
CA GLY A 329 0.84 28.75 32.18
C GLY A 329 1.29 28.45 30.76
N HIS A 330 2.02 29.36 30.14
CA HIS A 330 2.56 29.23 28.79
C HIS A 330 4.07 29.52 28.77
N GLU A 331 4.79 28.86 27.86
CA GLU A 331 6.18 29.20 27.55
C GLU A 331 6.24 29.82 26.16
N VAL A 332 6.67 31.08 26.11
CA VAL A 332 6.72 31.88 24.90
C VAL A 332 8.17 32.19 24.57
N VAL A 333 8.62 31.78 23.38
CA VAL A 333 9.94 32.16 22.85
C VAL A 333 9.72 33.17 21.72
N VAL A 334 10.23 34.38 21.88
CA VAL A 334 10.19 35.41 20.83
C VAL A 334 11.52 35.40 20.09
N LEU A 335 11.47 35.09 18.78
CA LEU A 335 12.61 35.22 17.89
C LEU A 335 12.57 36.61 17.25
N LEU A 336 13.58 37.43 17.56
CA LEU A 336 13.63 38.81 17.10
C LEU A 336 14.71 38.98 16.02
N GLY A 337 14.27 39.16 14.77
CA GLY A 337 15.16 39.38 13.64
C GLY A 337 15.50 40.85 13.42
N GLY A 338 16.74 41.14 13.01
CA GLY A 338 17.23 42.49 12.69
C GLY A 338 16.95 42.99 11.26
N GLY A 339 16.33 42.16 10.42
CA GLY A 339 16.10 42.44 9.00
C GLY A 339 14.97 43.45 8.76
N GLY A 340 15.09 44.22 7.68
CA GLY A 340 14.12 45.26 7.29
C GLY A 340 14.74 46.33 6.36
N PRO A 341 13.93 46.95 5.47
CA PRO A 341 14.42 47.90 4.46
C PRO A 341 14.96 49.21 5.07
N ASP A 342 14.33 49.71 6.14
CA ASP A 342 14.65 51.02 6.75
C ASP A 342 15.63 50.93 7.94
N GLY A 343 16.35 49.81 8.01
CA GLY A 343 17.45 49.60 8.94
C GLY A 343 17.14 49.82 10.43
N GLU A 344 17.62 50.93 10.99
CA GLU A 344 17.51 51.25 12.42
C GLU A 344 16.09 51.66 12.85
N GLU A 345 15.30 52.27 11.97
CA GLU A 345 13.93 52.65 12.30
C GLU A 345 13.04 51.42 12.46
N SER A 346 13.15 50.50 11.50
CA SER A 346 12.51 49.18 11.54
C SER A 346 12.95 48.38 12.77
N TRP A 347 14.23 48.45 13.12
CA TRP A 347 14.77 47.82 14.33
C TRP A 347 14.19 48.41 15.62
N GLY A 348 14.07 49.73 15.70
CA GLY A 348 13.41 50.41 16.82
C GLY A 348 11.97 49.96 17.01
N ALA A 349 11.22 49.76 15.93
CA ALA A 349 9.86 49.24 15.98
C ALA A 349 9.80 47.76 16.39
N ALA A 350 10.73 46.92 15.90
CA ALA A 350 10.85 45.53 16.31
C ALA A 350 11.14 45.40 17.82
N LYS A 351 12.03 46.23 18.37
CA LYS A 351 12.28 46.31 19.82
C LYS A 351 11.04 46.72 20.62
N ARG A 352 10.30 47.74 20.15
CA ARG A 352 9.05 48.17 20.80
C ARG A 352 8.00 47.06 20.80
N ALA A 353 7.87 46.34 19.70
CA ALA A 353 6.94 45.23 19.58
C ALA A 353 7.33 44.03 20.46
N ALA A 354 8.62 43.67 20.49
CA ALA A 354 9.12 42.62 21.37
C ALA A 354 8.84 42.94 22.84
N ARG A 355 9.07 44.20 23.26
CA ARG A 355 8.71 44.66 24.61
C ARG A 355 7.21 44.57 24.88
N ALA A 356 6.37 45.00 23.93
CA ALA A 356 4.91 44.91 24.07
C ALA A 356 4.43 43.44 24.16
N LEU A 357 5.08 42.51 23.45
CA LEU A 357 4.82 41.07 23.59
C LEU A 357 5.25 40.56 24.97
N VAL A 358 6.45 40.91 25.44
CA VAL A 358 6.93 40.55 26.79
C VAL A 358 5.96 41.08 27.86
N GLN A 359 5.45 42.30 27.72
CA GLN A 359 4.44 42.85 28.62
C GLN A 359 3.11 42.09 28.55
N ALA A 360 2.66 41.72 27.36
CA ALA A 360 1.39 41.04 27.18
C ALA A 360 1.38 39.62 27.78
N PHE A 361 2.50 38.90 27.71
CA PHE A 361 2.64 37.55 28.26
C PHE A 361 3.17 37.54 29.70
N GLY A 362 4.06 38.47 30.07
CA GLY A 362 4.79 38.48 31.33
C GLY A 362 4.14 39.27 32.47
N ARG A 363 2.85 39.59 32.42
CA ARG A 363 2.18 40.29 33.52
C ARG A 363 2.30 39.49 34.85
N PRO A 364 2.53 40.16 35.99
CA PRO A 364 2.47 39.50 37.29
C PRO A 364 1.16 38.74 37.44
N GLY A 365 1.24 37.45 37.79
CA GLY A 365 0.07 36.57 37.90
C GLY A 365 -0.42 35.92 36.60
N SER A 366 0.21 36.17 35.44
CA SER A 366 -0.14 35.47 34.19
C SER A 366 0.26 33.99 34.22
N GLY A 367 1.32 33.67 34.97
CA GLY A 367 1.93 32.34 35.04
C GLY A 367 2.77 31.96 33.83
N ALA A 368 2.92 32.84 32.82
CA ALA A 368 3.71 32.57 31.62
C ALA A 368 5.19 32.92 31.82
N ARG A 369 6.08 32.17 31.15
CA ARG A 369 7.51 32.48 31.07
C ARG A 369 7.86 32.90 29.64
N VAL A 370 8.61 33.98 29.51
CA VAL A 370 9.00 34.53 28.22
C VAL A 370 10.51 34.42 28.05
N ALA A 371 10.95 33.96 26.90
CA ALA A 371 12.34 33.99 26.47
C ALA A 371 12.44 34.81 25.17
N VAL A 372 13.55 35.51 24.99
CA VAL A 372 13.80 36.32 23.79
C VAL A 372 15.16 35.96 23.23
N LEU A 373 15.17 35.52 21.97
CA LEU A 373 16.39 35.22 21.22
C LEU A 373 16.57 36.25 20.11
N LEU A 374 17.70 36.94 20.12
CA LEU A 374 18.11 37.82 19.04
C LEU A 374 18.64 36.97 17.88
N VAL A 375 18.04 37.13 16.71
CA VAL A 375 18.40 36.37 15.51
C VAL A 375 19.27 37.22 14.59
N GLY A 376 20.57 37.00 14.69
CA GLY A 376 21.56 37.38 13.68
C GLY A 376 22.03 36.18 12.88
N GLY A 377 23.26 36.25 12.40
CA GLY A 377 23.89 35.16 11.68
C GLY A 377 25.41 35.17 11.75
N PRO A 378 26.04 34.11 11.23
CA PRO A 378 27.48 33.97 11.20
C PRO A 378 28.11 35.05 10.34
N ARG A 379 29.31 35.49 10.73
CA ARG A 379 30.05 36.50 9.99
C ARG A 379 30.80 35.94 8.81
N ASP A 380 31.03 34.64 8.68
CA ASP A 380 31.78 34.04 7.58
C ASP A 380 31.39 32.58 7.34
N TRP A 381 31.95 31.99 6.27
CA TRP A 381 31.67 30.61 5.88
C TRP A 381 32.13 29.56 6.91
N ARG A 382 33.23 29.81 7.63
CA ARG A 382 33.75 28.87 8.64
C ARG A 382 32.80 28.85 9.85
N ALA A 383 32.34 30.01 10.28
CA ALA A 383 31.34 30.16 11.33
C ALA A 383 30.01 29.53 10.90
N TYR A 384 29.54 29.76 9.66
CA TYR A 384 28.35 29.11 9.12
C TYR A 384 28.45 27.57 9.19
N ARG A 385 29.57 26.98 8.76
CA ARG A 385 29.75 25.52 8.84
C ARG A 385 29.73 25.00 10.27
N ARG A 386 30.35 25.69 11.23
CA ARG A 386 30.25 25.30 12.66
C ARG A 386 28.82 25.32 13.19
N CYS A 387 28.00 26.25 12.70
CA CYS A 387 26.61 26.39 13.13
C CYS A 387 25.63 25.43 12.44
N THR A 388 26.02 24.80 11.32
CA THR A 388 25.11 24.02 10.47
C THR A 388 25.56 22.58 10.20
N GLN A 389 26.83 22.26 10.37
CA GLN A 389 27.39 20.91 10.20
C GLN A 389 27.77 20.35 11.56
N ASP A 390 27.55 19.04 11.76
CA ASP A 390 27.95 18.28 12.97
C ASP A 390 29.48 18.09 13.02
N ALA A 391 30.24 19.19 12.97
CA ALA A 391 31.69 19.18 13.04
C ALA A 391 32.16 19.12 14.50
N GLY A 392 31.83 18.04 15.22
CA GLY A 392 32.47 17.58 16.48
C GLY A 392 32.39 18.46 17.74
N ALA A 393 32.47 19.79 17.62
CA ALA A 393 32.42 20.75 18.71
C ALA A 393 31.14 21.59 18.61
N ARG A 394 30.42 21.72 19.73
CA ARG A 394 29.22 22.57 19.80
C ARG A 394 29.64 24.03 19.59
N PRO A 395 29.05 24.75 18.61
CA PRO A 395 29.39 26.15 18.37
C PRO A 395 28.92 27.04 19.53
N ASP A 396 29.62 28.14 19.76
CA ASP A 396 29.11 29.21 20.60
C ASP A 396 28.02 29.95 19.81
N LEU A 397 26.76 29.82 20.25
CA LEU A 397 25.61 30.39 19.54
C LEU A 397 25.73 31.92 19.38
N ALA A 398 26.24 32.64 20.38
CA ALA A 398 26.32 34.09 20.34
C ALA A 398 27.49 34.54 19.46
N ARG A 399 28.67 33.96 19.67
CA ARG A 399 29.90 34.37 18.98
C ARG A 399 29.98 33.85 17.55
N ASP A 400 29.72 32.56 17.34
CA ASP A 400 29.87 31.91 16.04
C ASP A 400 28.62 32.07 15.18
N CYS A 401 27.43 31.90 15.76
CA CYS A 401 26.18 31.88 14.99
C CYS A 401 25.43 33.21 14.98
N GLY A 402 25.86 34.20 15.78
CA GLY A 402 25.18 35.49 15.89
C GLY A 402 23.80 35.39 16.55
N LEU A 403 23.58 34.37 17.37
CA LEU A 403 22.34 34.10 18.09
C LEU A 403 22.54 34.34 19.59
N SER A 404 21.98 35.42 20.13
CA SER A 404 22.15 35.77 21.54
C SER A 404 20.82 35.74 22.30
N TRP A 405 20.81 35.00 23.41
CA TRP A 405 19.70 35.04 24.36
C TRP A 405 19.71 36.36 25.11
N VAL A 406 18.61 37.09 25.04
CA VAL A 406 18.38 38.32 25.80
C VAL A 406 17.85 37.99 27.19
N GLY A 407 17.09 36.90 27.27
CA GLY A 407 16.73 36.21 28.49
C GLY A 407 16.15 34.85 28.15
N HIS A 408 16.44 33.89 29.02
CA HIS A 408 15.83 32.56 29.02
C HIS A 408 14.42 32.63 29.62
N LEU A 409 13.67 31.53 29.56
CA LEU A 409 12.28 31.45 30.04
C LEU A 409 12.13 31.99 31.48
N THR A 410 11.80 33.27 31.60
CA THR A 410 11.74 34.02 32.86
C THR A 410 10.34 34.58 33.10
N THR A 411 9.99 34.77 34.37
CA THR A 411 8.81 35.51 34.81
C THR A 411 9.10 36.99 35.04
N ASP A 412 10.38 37.39 35.09
CA ASP A 412 10.78 38.80 35.25
C ASP A 412 10.71 39.53 33.91
N SER A 413 9.52 40.01 33.59
CA SER A 413 9.27 40.78 32.37
C SER A 413 9.98 42.14 32.38
N ALA A 414 10.20 42.73 33.56
CA ALA A 414 10.78 44.06 33.69
C ALA A 414 12.28 44.06 33.36
N ALA A 415 13.03 43.10 33.90
CA ALA A 415 14.45 42.93 33.56
C ALA A 415 14.62 42.59 32.07
N LEU A 416 13.79 41.68 31.55
CA LEU A 416 13.83 41.28 30.14
C LEU A 416 13.54 42.47 29.20
N GLU A 417 12.58 43.31 29.55
CA GLU A 417 12.31 44.56 28.83
C GLU A 417 13.48 45.53 28.84
N GLY A 418 14.15 45.68 29.98
CA GLY A 418 15.35 46.51 30.13
C GLY A 418 16.43 46.06 29.15
N SER A 419 16.73 44.76 29.14
CA SER A 419 17.69 44.16 28.22
C SER A 419 17.34 44.39 26.74
N ILE A 420 16.04 44.30 26.37
CA ILE A 420 15.60 44.53 24.99
C ILE A 420 15.89 45.96 24.51
N ARG A 421 15.76 46.97 25.37
CA ARG A 421 15.97 48.39 24.96
C ARG A 421 17.38 48.62 24.41
N HIS A 422 18.37 47.99 25.02
CA HIS A 422 19.79 48.16 24.72
C HIS A 422 20.30 47.25 23.60
N LEU A 423 19.44 46.42 22.99
CA LEU A 423 19.86 45.56 21.89
C LEU A 423 20.29 46.36 20.67
N ARG A 424 21.47 45.98 20.17
CA ARG A 424 22.01 46.45 18.89
C ARG A 424 21.46 45.61 17.75
N ARG A 425 21.29 46.24 16.59
CA ARG A 425 20.81 45.56 15.40
C ARG A 425 21.82 44.52 14.90
N PRO A 426 21.40 43.27 14.64
CA PRO A 426 22.22 42.30 13.93
C PRO A 426 22.58 42.79 12.52
N ARG A 427 23.86 42.73 12.15
CA ARG A 427 24.35 43.15 10.82
C ARG A 427 24.42 42.01 9.80
N ALA A 428 24.62 40.78 10.27
CA ALA A 428 24.69 39.60 9.42
C ALA A 428 23.28 39.09 9.05
N ALA A 429 23.18 38.46 7.88
CA ALA A 429 21.94 37.82 7.44
C ALA A 429 21.48 36.73 8.42
N PRO A 430 20.17 36.61 8.70
CA PRO A 430 19.68 35.79 9.80
C PRO A 430 19.82 34.29 9.56
N LEU A 431 20.45 33.58 10.51
CA LEU A 431 20.52 32.12 10.54
C LEU A 431 19.30 31.54 11.28
N THR A 432 18.15 31.68 10.64
CA THR A 432 16.85 31.31 11.19
C THR A 432 16.75 29.81 11.49
N SER A 433 17.41 28.94 10.73
CA SER A 433 17.43 27.50 10.97
C SER A 433 17.97 27.14 12.37
N ALA A 434 19.12 27.70 12.74
CA ALA A 434 19.75 27.50 14.04
C ALA A 434 18.95 28.20 15.15
N ALA A 435 18.35 29.37 14.89
CA ALA A 435 17.48 30.04 15.85
C ALA A 435 16.25 29.19 16.23
N LEU A 436 15.62 28.54 15.24
CA LEU A 436 14.49 27.64 15.48
C LEU A 436 14.93 26.39 16.25
N ALA A 437 16.13 25.87 15.99
CA ALA A 437 16.70 24.74 16.74
C ALA A 437 17.03 25.12 18.20
N ALA A 438 17.58 26.31 18.42
CA ALA A 438 17.83 26.86 19.75
C ALA A 438 16.52 27.04 20.53
N ALA A 439 15.48 27.61 19.90
CA ALA A 439 14.15 27.72 20.49
C ALA A 439 13.53 26.36 20.84
N ALA A 440 13.69 25.35 19.97
CA ALA A 440 13.24 23.99 20.25
C ALA A 440 13.97 23.39 21.47
N THR A 441 15.24 23.77 21.68
CA THR A 441 16.05 23.30 22.81
C THR A 441 15.66 23.99 24.10
N GLU A 442 15.44 25.31 24.08
CA GLU A 442 14.92 26.08 25.21
C GLU A 442 13.55 25.53 25.66
N LEU A 443 12.67 25.18 24.72
CA LEU A 443 11.36 24.61 25.02
C LEU A 443 11.42 23.17 25.57
N ARG A 444 12.59 22.54 25.71
CA ARG A 444 12.73 21.29 26.46
C ARG A 444 12.72 21.50 27.97
N THR A 445 13.07 22.69 28.47
CA THR A 445 13.04 23.05 29.91
C THR A 445 11.67 23.58 30.35
N ARG A 446 10.65 23.28 29.54
CA ARG A 446 9.26 23.67 29.75
C ARG A 446 8.66 22.96 30.95
N ARG A 447 7.71 23.61 31.65
CA ARG A 447 6.92 22.93 32.67
C ARG A 447 6.01 21.88 32.03
N ALA A 448 5.73 20.82 32.78
CA ALA A 448 4.76 19.81 32.37
C ALA A 448 3.37 20.46 32.24
N GLY A 449 2.65 20.18 31.16
CA GLY A 449 1.28 20.67 30.95
C GLY A 449 1.10 22.08 30.35
N THR A 450 2.15 22.90 30.19
CA THR A 450 2.03 24.34 29.82
C THR A 450 2.26 24.71 28.34
N SER A 451 1.27 24.93 27.46
CA SER A 451 1.51 25.07 25.99
C SER A 451 2.69 25.99 25.56
N GLY A 452 3.49 25.52 24.59
CA GLY A 452 4.72 26.17 24.13
C GLY A 452 4.51 26.86 22.78
N VAL A 453 4.91 28.12 22.69
CA VAL A 453 4.70 28.96 21.50
C VAL A 453 5.98 29.68 21.13
N VAL A 454 6.35 29.62 19.85
CA VAL A 454 7.46 30.39 19.28
C VAL A 454 6.88 31.46 18.37
N ILE A 455 7.21 32.72 18.63
CA ILE A 455 6.75 33.88 17.86
C ILE A 455 7.97 34.45 17.12
N ALA A 456 8.04 34.25 15.81
CA ALA A 456 9.09 34.77 14.96
C ALA A 456 8.70 36.13 14.39
N VAL A 457 9.34 37.19 14.89
CA VAL A 457 9.20 38.56 14.41
C VAL A 457 10.41 38.86 13.52
N THR A 458 10.25 38.68 12.21
CA THR A 458 11.34 38.84 11.24
C THR A 458 10.81 39.43 9.93
N ASP A 459 11.71 39.77 9.01
CA ASP A 459 11.37 40.16 7.64
C ASP A 459 11.17 38.93 6.71
N GLY A 460 11.17 37.71 7.25
CA GLY A 460 11.06 36.47 6.49
C GLY A 460 12.32 36.07 5.72
N SER A 461 13.43 36.81 5.85
CA SER A 461 14.71 36.41 5.28
C SER A 461 15.35 35.27 6.10
N SER A 462 16.09 34.39 5.42
CA SER A 462 16.88 33.34 6.06
C SER A 462 18.07 33.01 5.18
N LEU A 463 19.21 32.76 5.82
CA LEU A 463 20.46 32.39 5.17
C LEU A 463 20.37 31.03 4.44
N ASP A 464 19.56 30.11 4.96
CA ASP A 464 19.42 28.72 4.51
C ASP A 464 17.94 28.26 4.50
N PRO A 465 17.16 28.61 3.47
CA PRO A 465 15.73 28.34 3.42
C PRO A 465 15.33 26.84 3.51
N HIS A 466 16.08 25.94 2.89
CA HIS A 466 15.81 24.50 2.96
C HIS A 466 16.02 23.95 4.37
N ARG A 467 17.14 24.30 5.02
CA ARG A 467 17.42 23.94 6.43
C ARG A 467 16.45 24.59 7.40
N THR A 468 16.05 25.84 7.16
CA THR A 468 15.00 26.51 7.93
C THR A 468 13.68 25.73 7.84
N SER A 469 13.34 25.21 6.66
CA SER A 469 12.16 24.36 6.48
C SER A 469 12.24 23.07 7.31
N GLN A 470 13.42 22.44 7.38
CA GLN A 470 13.66 21.25 8.20
C GLN A 470 13.55 21.57 9.70
N ALA A 471 14.18 22.65 10.17
CA ALA A 471 14.12 23.10 11.57
C ALA A 471 12.68 23.44 11.99
N ALA A 472 11.94 24.16 11.14
CA ALA A 472 10.53 24.47 11.37
C ALA A 472 9.65 23.21 11.42
N ARG A 473 9.91 22.19 10.58
CA ARG A 473 9.22 20.88 10.68
C ARG A 473 9.49 20.19 12.02
N ARG A 474 10.72 20.26 12.55
CA ARG A 474 11.07 19.66 13.84
C ARG A 474 10.42 20.40 15.01
N LEU A 475 10.51 21.73 15.03
CA LEU A 475 9.93 22.56 16.09
C LEU A 475 8.41 22.39 16.19
N ARG A 476 7.70 22.31 15.05
CA ARG A 476 6.24 22.12 15.01
C ARG A 476 5.73 20.82 15.62
N LYS A 477 6.61 19.84 15.84
CA LYS A 477 6.25 18.62 16.58
C LYS A 477 6.17 18.85 18.09
N ALA A 478 6.86 19.87 18.60
CA ALA A 478 6.98 20.16 20.03
C ALA A 478 6.24 21.42 20.47
N ALA A 479 6.12 22.42 19.59
CA ALA A 479 5.53 23.71 19.92
C ALA A 479 4.86 24.38 18.73
N ARG A 480 3.96 25.32 19.01
CA ARG A 480 3.30 26.11 17.98
C ARG A 480 4.22 27.22 17.49
N LEU A 481 4.47 27.27 16.20
CA LEU A 481 5.28 28.29 15.52
C LEU A 481 4.40 29.31 14.79
N LEU A 482 4.41 30.55 15.28
CA LEU A 482 3.74 31.74 14.76
C LEU A 482 4.77 32.65 14.08
N TRP A 483 4.44 33.17 12.91
CA TRP A 483 5.27 34.12 12.17
C TRP A 483 4.58 35.47 12.04
N VAL A 484 5.35 36.53 12.25
CA VAL A 484 4.93 37.91 12.03
C VAL A 484 5.90 38.51 11.01
N PRO A 485 5.77 38.15 9.71
CA PRO A 485 6.60 38.74 8.68
C PRO A 485 6.21 40.20 8.47
N VAL A 486 7.20 41.09 8.50
CA VAL A 486 6.99 42.52 8.32
C VAL A 486 7.52 42.95 6.96
N ALA A 487 6.73 43.74 6.23
CA ALA A 487 6.95 44.01 4.81
C ALA A 487 8.29 44.72 4.53
N GLY A 488 9.11 43.95 3.83
CA GLY A 488 10.16 44.29 2.87
C GLY A 488 10.54 43.04 2.05
N ALA A 489 9.72 41.99 2.13
CA ALA A 489 10.04 40.65 1.71
C ALA A 489 9.42 40.37 0.32
N PRO A 490 10.17 39.86 -0.67
CA PRO A 490 9.61 39.45 -1.95
C PRO A 490 8.46 38.44 -1.76
N ALA A 491 7.49 38.39 -2.69
CA ALA A 491 6.34 37.48 -2.61
C ALA A 491 6.73 36.02 -2.32
N GLU A 492 7.88 35.57 -2.84
CA GLU A 492 8.44 34.25 -2.58
C GLU A 492 8.82 34.01 -1.11
N ALA A 493 9.31 35.04 -0.39
CA ALA A 493 9.64 34.95 1.03
C ALA A 493 8.37 34.78 1.87
N ALA A 494 7.28 35.45 1.50
CA ALA A 494 5.99 35.28 2.16
C ALA A 494 5.45 33.85 2.00
N ALA A 495 5.58 33.26 0.80
CA ALA A 495 5.20 31.87 0.54
C ALA A 495 6.04 30.87 1.37
N ARG A 496 7.36 31.10 1.51
CA ARG A 496 8.23 30.27 2.35
C ARG A 496 7.84 30.33 3.82
N VAL A 497 7.56 31.52 4.35
CA VAL A 497 7.13 31.72 5.75
C VAL A 497 5.81 30.98 6.03
N GLN A 498 4.87 30.96 5.09
CA GLN A 498 3.65 30.15 5.22
C GLN A 498 3.94 28.64 5.32
N GLY A 499 4.94 28.15 4.60
CA GLY A 499 5.39 26.75 4.68
C GLY A 499 6.08 26.41 6.00
N TRP A 500 6.75 27.37 6.63
CA TRP A 500 7.44 27.22 7.92
C TRP A 500 6.47 27.27 9.10
N ALA A 501 5.42 28.07 9.03
CA ALA A 501 4.46 28.25 10.10
C ALA A 501 3.69 26.96 10.49
N SER A 502 3.13 26.97 11.70
CA SER A 502 2.16 25.95 12.11
C SER A 502 0.89 26.03 11.28
N ARG A 503 0.16 24.92 11.16
CA ARG A 503 -1.08 24.90 10.37
C ARG A 503 -2.31 25.09 11.27
N PRO A 504 -3.34 25.80 10.78
CA PRO A 504 -3.42 26.45 9.46
C PRO A 504 -2.56 27.72 9.37
N ALA A 505 -1.99 28.01 8.20
CA ALA A 505 -1.10 29.16 8.01
C ALA A 505 -1.82 30.50 8.26
N ALA A 506 -3.11 30.59 7.95
CA ALA A 506 -3.93 31.78 8.17
C ALA A 506 -3.93 32.26 9.64
N ASP A 507 -3.85 31.32 10.60
CA ASP A 507 -3.80 31.64 12.03
C ASP A 507 -2.37 31.89 12.53
N ASN A 508 -1.39 31.27 11.88
CA ASN A 508 0.00 31.23 12.32
C ASN A 508 0.93 32.13 11.51
N VAL A 509 0.39 32.92 10.59
CA VAL A 509 1.10 33.97 9.88
C VAL A 509 0.29 35.25 9.99
N LEU A 510 0.92 36.30 10.50
CA LEU A 510 0.38 37.66 10.53
C LEU A 510 1.30 38.57 9.73
N ALA A 511 1.04 38.67 8.42
CA ALA A 511 1.76 39.58 7.56
C ALA A 511 1.38 41.03 7.86
N LEU A 512 2.38 41.90 7.96
CA LEU A 512 2.21 43.33 8.22
C LEU A 512 2.87 44.14 7.12
N ASP A 513 2.20 45.20 6.68
CA ASP A 513 2.68 46.06 5.58
C ASP A 513 3.78 47.03 6.00
N SER A 514 4.03 47.22 7.29
CA SER A 514 5.14 48.05 7.78
C SER A 514 5.53 47.77 9.23
N PHE A 515 6.79 48.04 9.56
CA PHE A 515 7.32 47.95 10.92
C PHE A 515 6.62 48.92 11.89
N ALA A 516 6.15 50.08 11.42
CA ALA A 516 5.39 51.02 12.24
C ALA A 516 4.08 50.43 12.80
N ARG A 517 3.44 49.48 12.10
CA ARG A 517 2.21 48.83 12.56
C ARG A 517 2.46 47.71 13.56
N LEU A 518 3.68 47.18 13.63
CA LEU A 518 4.07 46.07 14.51
C LEU A 518 3.96 46.44 15.99
N ALA A 519 4.28 47.68 16.35
CA ALA A 519 4.22 48.17 17.74
C ALA A 519 2.83 48.65 18.19
N ARG A 520 1.82 48.65 17.30
CA ARG A 520 0.46 49.12 17.65
C ARG A 520 -0.22 48.14 18.61
N PRO A 521 -0.92 48.63 19.65
CA PRO A 521 -1.65 47.77 20.60
C PRO A 521 -2.59 46.76 19.94
N ASP A 522 -3.26 47.15 18.84
CA ASP A 522 -4.18 46.26 18.10
C ASP A 522 -3.45 45.11 17.42
N THR A 523 -2.25 45.36 16.87
CA THR A 523 -1.43 44.33 16.23
C THR A 523 -0.90 43.36 17.27
N ILE A 524 -0.40 43.87 18.40
CA ILE A 524 0.04 43.02 19.53
C ILE A 524 -1.14 42.19 20.05
N SER A 525 -2.33 42.78 20.17
CA SER A 525 -3.55 42.06 20.57
C SER A 525 -3.89 40.93 19.59
N ARG A 526 -3.74 41.15 18.28
CA ARG A 526 -3.92 40.09 17.27
C ARG A 526 -2.89 38.97 17.40
N VAL A 527 -1.62 39.29 17.71
CA VAL A 527 -0.58 38.28 17.97
C VAL A 527 -0.89 37.49 19.24
N VAL A 528 -1.25 38.17 20.32
CA VAL A 528 -1.61 37.56 21.60
C VAL A 528 -2.84 36.67 21.46
N ALA A 529 -3.89 37.12 20.76
CA ALA A 529 -5.10 36.31 20.52
C ALA A 529 -4.82 35.04 19.69
N ARG A 530 -3.72 35.02 18.92
CA ARG A 530 -3.26 33.85 18.14
C ARG A 530 -2.36 32.93 18.94
N ALA A 531 -1.55 33.46 19.86
CA ALA A 531 -0.60 32.70 20.65
C ALA A 531 -1.17 32.24 22.01
N CYS A 532 -2.16 32.93 22.55
CA CYS A 532 -2.77 32.67 23.85
C CYS A 532 -4.12 31.95 23.74
N PRO A 533 -4.35 30.86 24.49
CA PRO A 533 -5.66 30.19 24.58
C PRO A 533 -6.72 31.00 25.34
N ALA A 534 -6.31 31.84 26.29
CA ALA A 534 -7.20 32.64 27.15
C ALA A 534 -6.68 34.10 27.28
N PRO A 535 -6.93 34.97 26.29
CA PRO A 535 -6.65 36.38 26.38
C PRO A 535 -7.69 37.08 27.25
N GLY A 536 -7.28 38.11 28.00
CA GLY A 536 -8.16 38.94 28.81
C GLY A 536 -7.46 40.14 29.41
#